data_AF-A2BML1-F1
#
_entry.id   AF-A2BML1-F1
#
_cell.length_a   1.000
_cell.length_b   1.000
_cell.length_c   1.000
_cell.angle_alpha   90.00
_cell.angle_beta   90.00
_cell.angle_gamma   90.00
#
_symmetry.space_group_name_H-M   'P 1'
#
loop_
_entity.id
_entity.type
_entity.pdbx_description
1 polymer ?
#
loop_
_entity_poly.entity_id
_entity_poly.type
_entity_poly.pdbx_seq_one_letter_code
_entity_poly.pdbx_strand_id
1 'polypeptide(L)'
;MSRPKRVVIMGAGGRDFHVFNMVYRDNPEYQVVAFTATQIPGIEWRRYPPSLAGPRYPDGIPIVPESKLPELVKEHGVDEVVLAYSDLTYDEVGHLLSMALSTGATFKIIGPRDTMITSYKPVIAVTAVKTGAGKSTVSRALVREIKSRGLEPVVIRHPMSYGDLEARKLIVIRSEEDVEKYPLTIEEREEFEPYLGMDVTVMAGVDYGIVVREAEKRGDILVWDGGNNDWPFIRPDLWIVVADALRPGLEASTFPGEINVRMAEVAIITKASEAGPENVKKVRENLLRLNPKLDIAVADIEVTVDKPEMIQGKRVVVVEDSPTVTHGGAPYAAGYVAAKKYGAEIVDPKPYAVGIIKEMYETYRHMGPVVPSTGYTSEQLRHLEETLNRVPADVVVIASPARIEKMIKLNKPYVRVSYELKVLEGPTPKDLVDRLLERHPVPKA
;
A
#
# COMPACT_ATOMS: atom_id res chain seq x y z
N MET A 1 9.37 -3.32 42.12
CA MET A 1 9.48 -3.10 40.66
C MET A 1 8.55 -1.96 40.31
N SER A 2 8.99 -0.98 39.51
CA SER A 2 8.11 0.07 38.99
C SER A 2 6.98 -0.54 38.16
N ARG A 3 5.78 0.05 38.18
CA ARG A 3 4.68 -0.40 37.32
C ARG A 3 5.11 -0.38 35.85
N PRO A 4 4.62 -1.30 35.00
CA PRO A 4 4.84 -1.21 33.55
C PRO A 4 4.35 0.14 33.01
N LYS A 5 5.08 0.69 32.04
CA LYS A 5 4.66 1.89 31.33
C LYS A 5 3.45 1.56 30.46
N ARG A 6 2.39 2.34 30.59
CA ARG A 6 1.16 2.16 29.81
C ARG A 6 1.29 2.88 28.48
N VAL A 7 0.98 2.17 27.41
CA VAL A 7 1.21 2.62 26.03
C VAL A 7 -0.10 2.59 25.25
N VAL A 8 -0.37 3.65 24.49
CA VAL A 8 -1.33 3.61 23.38
C VAL A 8 -0.56 3.68 22.08
N ILE A 9 -0.87 2.79 21.14
CA ILE A 9 -0.27 2.80 19.81
C ILE A 9 -1.30 3.35 18.83
N MET A 10 -0.98 4.47 18.21
CA MET A 10 -1.83 5.09 17.20
C MET A 10 -1.50 4.56 15.82
N GLY A 11 -2.48 4.06 15.07
CA GLY A 11 -2.26 3.58 13.71
C GLY A 11 -3.53 3.31 12.92
N ALA A 12 -3.36 2.62 11.79
CA ALA A 12 -4.43 2.30 10.86
C ALA A 12 -4.46 0.80 10.55
N GLY A 13 -4.27 -0.07 11.55
CA GLY A 13 -4.41 -1.52 11.38
C GLY A 13 -3.37 -2.14 10.44
N GLY A 14 -2.10 -1.77 10.61
CA GLY A 14 -1.00 -2.44 9.93
C GLY A 14 0.29 -2.31 10.72
N ARG A 15 0.92 -1.14 10.62
CA ARG A 15 2.20 -0.88 11.30
C ARG A 15 2.10 -0.79 12.81
N ASP A 16 0.98 -0.33 13.36
CA ASP A 16 0.65 -0.40 14.78
C ASP A 16 0.78 -1.82 15.33
N PHE A 17 0.18 -2.81 14.66
CA PHE A 17 0.29 -4.22 15.04
C PHE A 17 1.72 -4.74 14.90
N HIS A 18 2.43 -4.34 13.84
CA HIS A 18 3.83 -4.70 13.67
C HIS A 18 4.74 -4.12 14.77
N VAL A 19 4.57 -2.84 15.11
CA VAL A 19 5.27 -2.18 16.22
C VAL A 19 4.98 -2.88 17.54
N PHE A 20 3.71 -3.22 17.80
CA PHE A 20 3.32 -4.00 18.97
C PHE A 20 4.07 -5.35 19.02
N ASN A 21 4.01 -6.11 17.94
CA ASN A 21 4.62 -7.45 17.86
C ASN A 21 6.13 -7.43 18.06
N MET A 22 6.82 -6.41 17.55
CA MET A 22 8.28 -6.31 17.63
C MET A 22 8.81 -5.75 18.94
N VAL A 23 8.11 -4.79 19.54
CA VAL A 23 8.65 -4.00 20.67
C VAL A 23 7.93 -4.25 21.99
N TYR A 24 6.63 -4.52 21.95
CA TYR A 24 5.78 -4.42 23.14
C TYR A 24 5.17 -5.75 23.60
N ARG A 25 4.87 -6.67 22.68
CA ARG A 25 4.15 -7.93 22.94
C ARG A 25 4.73 -8.68 24.14
N ASP A 26 6.00 -9.00 24.07
CA ASP A 26 6.69 -9.84 25.06
C ASP A 26 7.54 -9.03 26.07
N ASN A 27 7.49 -7.69 26.04
CA ASN A 27 8.32 -6.84 26.90
C ASN A 27 7.61 -6.44 28.22
N PRO A 28 8.01 -6.99 29.39
CA PRO A 28 7.36 -6.77 30.68
C PRO A 28 7.41 -5.31 31.17
N GLU A 29 8.31 -4.47 30.63
CA GLU A 29 8.43 -3.06 31.01
C GLU A 29 7.26 -2.20 30.52
N TYR A 30 6.47 -2.70 29.57
CA TYR A 30 5.39 -1.97 28.92
C TYR A 30 4.08 -2.73 28.95
N GLN A 31 2.95 -2.02 29.00
CA GLN A 31 1.61 -2.57 28.84
C GLN A 31 0.86 -1.74 27.80
N VAL A 32 0.56 -2.33 26.64
CA VAL A 32 -0.23 -1.66 25.61
C VAL A 32 -1.70 -1.75 26.00
N VAL A 33 -2.33 -0.61 26.27
CA VAL A 33 -3.71 -0.57 26.78
C VAL A 33 -4.75 -0.43 25.67
N ALA A 34 -4.36 0.15 24.53
CA ALA A 34 -5.22 0.27 23.36
C ALA A 34 -4.39 0.50 22.09
N PHE A 35 -4.97 0.09 20.97
CA PHE A 35 -4.67 0.64 19.65
C PHE A 35 -5.70 1.72 19.32
N THR A 36 -5.29 2.79 18.65
CA THR A 36 -6.27 3.63 17.95
C THR A 36 -6.36 3.24 16.48
N ALA A 37 -7.53 3.43 15.89
CA ALA A 37 -7.76 3.23 14.47
C ALA A 37 -8.36 4.50 13.84
N THR A 38 -7.98 4.71 12.60
CA THR A 38 -8.59 5.62 11.62
C THR A 38 -8.48 4.95 10.25
N GLN A 39 -9.14 5.50 9.23
CA GLN A 39 -9.08 5.08 7.83
C GLN A 39 -9.65 3.69 7.47
N ILE A 40 -9.56 2.65 8.31
CA ILE A 40 -10.08 1.31 8.00
C ILE A 40 -11.54 1.15 8.44
N PRO A 41 -12.51 0.98 7.51
CA PRO A 41 -13.89 0.75 7.86
C PRO A 41 -14.07 -0.53 8.69
N GLY A 42 -14.73 -0.41 9.84
CA GLY A 42 -15.21 -1.54 10.63
C GLY A 42 -14.19 -2.20 11.55
N ILE A 43 -12.93 -1.72 11.64
CA ILE A 43 -11.96 -2.22 12.64
C ILE A 43 -12.12 -1.57 14.02
N GLU A 44 -12.70 -0.37 14.06
CA GLU A 44 -13.01 0.33 15.30
C GLU A 44 -13.92 -0.52 16.20
N TRP A 45 -13.70 -0.40 17.51
CA TRP A 45 -14.42 -1.13 18.56
C TRP A 45 -14.22 -2.65 18.55
N ARG A 46 -13.28 -3.15 17.74
CA ARG A 46 -12.80 -4.53 17.82
C ARG A 46 -11.65 -4.66 18.81
N ARG A 47 -11.07 -5.86 18.87
CA ARG A 47 -9.87 -6.16 19.65
C ARG A 47 -8.81 -6.78 18.76
N TYR A 48 -7.57 -6.38 18.99
CA TYR A 48 -6.43 -7.20 18.62
C TYR A 48 -6.51 -8.50 19.43
N PRO A 49 -6.64 -9.66 18.79
CA PRO A 49 -7.14 -10.85 19.45
C PRO A 49 -6.13 -11.45 20.45
N PRO A 50 -6.59 -12.08 21.55
CA PRO A 50 -5.71 -12.72 22.52
C PRO A 50 -4.71 -13.71 21.91
N SER A 51 -5.13 -14.46 20.90
CA SER A 51 -4.28 -15.46 20.22
C SER A 51 -3.07 -14.87 19.50
N LEU A 52 -3.13 -13.58 19.13
CA LEU A 52 -2.03 -12.82 18.54
C LEU A 52 -1.31 -11.94 19.57
N ALA A 53 -2.05 -11.44 20.56
CA ALA A 53 -1.53 -10.55 21.60
C ALA A 53 -0.60 -11.26 22.59
N GLY A 54 -0.73 -12.58 22.74
CA GLY A 54 0.11 -13.40 23.59
C GLY A 54 -0.31 -13.40 25.07
N PRO A 55 0.40 -14.14 25.94
CA PRO A 55 -0.06 -14.48 27.29
C PRO A 55 -0.30 -13.29 28.22
N ARG A 56 0.30 -12.13 27.90
CA ARG A 56 0.20 -10.90 28.69
C ARG A 56 -1.10 -10.13 28.44
N TYR A 57 -1.86 -10.52 27.41
CA TYR A 57 -3.08 -9.87 26.98
C TYR A 57 -4.19 -10.92 26.76
N PRO A 58 -4.65 -11.61 27.84
CA PRO A 58 -5.61 -12.71 27.73
C PRO A 58 -6.98 -12.27 27.17
N ASP A 59 -7.33 -11.00 27.33
CA ASP A 59 -8.57 -10.41 26.77
C ASP A 59 -8.33 -9.72 25.42
N GLY A 60 -7.12 -9.80 24.87
CA GLY A 60 -6.70 -9.02 23.71
C GLY A 60 -6.57 -7.52 24.05
N ILE A 61 -6.33 -6.71 23.04
CA ILE A 61 -6.11 -5.26 23.18
C ILE A 61 -7.21 -4.52 22.43
N PRO A 62 -7.95 -3.58 23.06
CA PRO A 62 -9.00 -2.84 22.38
C PRO A 62 -8.46 -1.97 21.24
N ILE A 63 -9.22 -1.90 20.16
CA ILE A 63 -8.99 -1.00 19.02
C ILE A 63 -10.12 0.02 19.06
N VAL A 64 -9.78 1.29 19.22
CA VAL A 64 -10.75 2.37 19.47
C VAL A 64 -10.55 3.54 18.51
N PRO A 65 -11.57 4.37 18.23
CA PRO A 65 -11.41 5.52 17.35
C PRO A 65 -10.33 6.48 17.85
N GLU A 66 -9.54 7.03 16.95
CA GLU A 66 -8.47 7.98 17.29
C GLU A 66 -8.96 9.23 18.04
N SER A 67 -10.20 9.67 17.77
CA SER A 67 -10.84 10.79 18.48
C SER A 67 -10.97 10.57 19.99
N LYS A 68 -10.87 9.31 20.46
CA LYS A 68 -10.92 8.94 21.88
C LYS A 68 -9.57 9.01 22.58
N LEU A 69 -8.48 9.32 21.88
CA LEU A 69 -7.13 9.36 22.46
C LEU A 69 -7.04 10.17 23.78
N PRO A 70 -7.58 11.41 23.88
CA PRO A 70 -7.50 12.17 25.14
C PRO A 70 -8.23 11.51 26.32
N GLU A 71 -9.38 10.89 26.05
CA GLU A 71 -10.15 10.15 27.06
C GLU A 71 -9.36 8.92 27.53
N LEU A 72 -8.81 8.14 26.60
CA LEU A 72 -8.01 6.95 26.89
C LEU A 72 -6.78 7.27 27.74
N VAL A 73 -6.08 8.35 27.43
CA VAL A 73 -4.88 8.75 28.20
C VAL A 73 -5.26 9.03 29.65
N LYS A 74 -6.36 9.75 29.87
CA LYS A 74 -6.84 10.10 31.20
C LYS A 74 -7.36 8.88 31.97
N GLU A 75 -8.21 8.06 31.35
CA GLU A 75 -8.84 6.90 31.99
C GLU A 75 -7.83 5.81 32.33
N HIS A 76 -6.88 5.55 31.43
CA HIS A 76 -5.90 4.49 31.61
C HIS A 76 -4.57 4.99 32.18
N GLY A 77 -4.37 6.29 32.41
CA GLY A 77 -3.11 6.84 32.89
C GLY A 77 -1.94 6.46 31.97
N VAL A 78 -2.09 6.74 30.68
CA VAL A 78 -1.14 6.38 29.63
C VAL A 78 0.14 7.21 29.78
N ASP A 79 1.29 6.55 29.74
CA ASP A 79 2.60 7.18 29.86
C ASP A 79 3.18 7.57 28.49
N GLU A 80 2.97 6.72 27.47
CA GLU A 80 3.51 6.89 26.12
C GLU A 80 2.42 6.71 25.05
N VAL A 81 2.36 7.65 24.11
CA VAL A 81 1.58 7.57 22.88
C VAL A 81 2.54 7.37 21.71
N VAL A 82 2.39 6.24 21.01
CA VAL A 82 3.29 5.82 19.94
C VAL A 82 2.63 6.01 18.59
N LEU A 83 3.20 6.85 17.74
CA LEU A 83 2.73 7.00 16.37
C LEU A 83 3.28 5.86 15.49
N ALA A 84 2.37 5.05 14.96
CA ALA A 84 2.62 3.96 14.04
C ALA A 84 1.76 4.09 12.76
N TYR A 85 1.66 5.32 12.26
CA TYR A 85 0.98 5.67 11.01
C TYR A 85 1.92 5.72 9.81
N SER A 86 1.33 5.50 8.65
CA SER A 86 1.91 5.88 7.35
C SER A 86 0.95 6.79 6.61
N ASP A 87 1.40 7.31 5.47
CA ASP A 87 0.65 8.09 4.50
C ASP A 87 0.17 9.45 4.97
N LEU A 88 0.84 10.01 5.98
CA LEU A 88 0.56 11.34 6.53
C LEU A 88 1.38 12.41 5.83
N THR A 89 0.89 13.64 5.87
CA THR A 89 1.67 14.86 5.68
C THR A 89 2.34 15.25 7.00
N TYR A 90 3.40 16.06 6.96
CA TYR A 90 4.01 16.55 8.20
C TYR A 90 3.09 17.46 9.02
N ASP A 91 2.13 18.13 8.37
CA ASP A 91 1.09 18.90 9.05
C ASP A 91 0.19 18.00 9.91
N GLU A 92 -0.31 16.91 9.33
CA GLU A 92 -1.08 15.90 10.07
C GLU A 92 -0.27 15.31 11.23
N VAL A 93 1.00 14.96 11.01
CA VAL A 93 1.89 14.49 12.09
C VAL A 93 2.00 15.53 13.20
N GLY A 94 2.12 16.82 12.86
CA GLY A 94 2.17 17.92 13.82
C GLY A 94 0.91 18.06 14.67
N HIS A 95 -0.26 17.85 14.07
CA HIS A 95 -1.53 17.83 14.78
C HIS A 95 -1.66 16.62 15.72
N LEU A 96 -1.28 15.42 15.27
CA LEU A 96 -1.30 14.21 16.11
C LEU A 96 -0.32 14.32 17.30
N LEU A 97 0.88 14.87 17.05
CA LEU A 97 1.86 15.20 18.09
C LEU A 97 1.26 16.14 19.14
N SER A 98 0.64 17.23 18.69
CA SER A 98 0.06 18.24 19.58
C SER A 98 -1.08 17.66 20.40
N MET A 99 -1.96 16.87 19.79
CA MET A 99 -3.04 16.17 20.48
C MET A 99 -2.48 15.26 21.58
N ALA A 100 -1.51 14.40 21.25
CA ALA A 100 -0.92 13.49 22.21
C ALA A 100 -0.24 14.23 23.38
N LEU A 101 0.62 15.21 23.09
CA LEU A 101 1.33 15.97 24.14
C LEU A 101 0.39 16.78 25.04
N SER A 102 -0.74 17.27 24.51
CA SER A 102 -1.73 18.02 25.30
C SER A 102 -2.34 17.21 26.44
N THR A 103 -2.28 15.87 26.37
CA THR A 103 -2.76 14.96 27.40
C THR A 103 -1.77 14.75 28.55
N GLY A 104 -0.52 15.21 28.39
CA GLY A 104 0.58 14.97 29.33
C GLY A 104 1.37 13.67 29.08
N ALA A 105 0.93 12.81 28.16
CA ALA A 105 1.68 11.63 27.75
C ALA A 105 2.90 12.00 26.90
N THR A 106 3.93 11.13 26.92
CA THR A 106 5.09 11.25 26.03
C THR A 106 4.70 10.82 24.61
N PHE A 107 5.01 11.61 23.60
CA PHE A 107 4.86 11.20 22.21
C PHE A 107 6.13 10.51 21.69
N LYS A 108 5.99 9.37 21.01
CA LYS A 108 7.13 8.57 20.52
C LYS A 108 6.88 8.04 19.11
N ILE A 109 7.95 7.93 18.34
CA ILE A 109 7.99 7.17 17.08
C ILE A 109 9.04 6.08 17.25
N ILE A 110 8.67 4.83 16.98
CA ILE A 110 9.61 3.69 17.02
C ILE A 110 10.35 3.61 15.69
N GLY A 111 11.67 3.46 15.74
CA GLY A 111 12.53 3.53 14.56
C GLY A 111 12.55 2.25 13.72
N PRO A 112 13.03 2.32 12.46
CA PRO A 112 13.19 1.16 11.59
C PRO A 112 14.05 0.04 12.20
N ARG A 113 15.14 0.39 12.90
CA ARG A 113 16.04 -0.60 13.52
C ARG A 113 15.33 -1.50 14.53
N ASP A 114 14.39 -0.94 15.28
CA ASP A 114 13.67 -1.66 16.35
C ASP A 114 12.51 -2.50 15.80
N THR A 115 12.12 -2.28 14.54
CA THR A 115 10.92 -2.88 13.93
C THR A 115 11.24 -3.80 12.74
N MET A 116 12.38 -3.65 12.08
CA MET A 116 12.72 -4.48 10.93
C MET A 116 13.18 -5.88 11.35
N ILE A 117 12.55 -6.89 10.77
CA ILE A 117 12.94 -8.29 10.90
C ILE A 117 14.13 -8.57 9.97
N THR A 118 15.15 -9.24 10.48
CA THR A 118 16.27 -9.73 9.65
C THR A 118 15.88 -11.02 8.93
N SER A 119 16.24 -11.08 7.64
CA SER A 119 16.08 -12.27 6.79
C SER A 119 17.45 -12.92 6.54
N TYR A 120 17.49 -14.24 6.38
CA TYR A 120 18.68 -14.95 5.87
C TYR A 120 18.70 -15.07 4.33
N LYS A 121 17.60 -14.71 3.67
CA LYS A 121 17.49 -14.57 2.21
C LYS A 121 17.73 -13.10 1.80
N PRO A 122 18.31 -12.83 0.62
CA PRO A 122 18.39 -11.48 0.06
C PRO A 122 17.02 -10.78 0.01
N VAL A 123 16.98 -9.51 0.37
CA VAL A 123 15.74 -8.72 0.41
C VAL A 123 15.86 -7.47 -0.46
N ILE A 124 14.95 -7.32 -1.42
CA ILE A 124 14.69 -6.05 -2.11
C ILE A 124 13.45 -5.42 -1.49
N ALA A 125 13.53 -4.16 -1.08
CA ALA A 125 12.35 -3.40 -0.66
C ALA A 125 12.02 -2.27 -1.63
N VAL A 126 10.74 -2.17 -1.99
CA VAL A 126 10.18 -1.09 -2.79
C VAL A 126 9.19 -0.29 -1.93
N THR A 127 9.55 0.95 -1.64
CA THR A 127 8.72 1.92 -0.89
C THR A 127 8.37 3.12 -1.77
N ALA A 128 7.61 4.08 -1.25
CA ALA A 128 7.32 5.33 -1.98
C ALA A 128 7.45 6.54 -1.08
N VAL A 129 7.44 7.72 -1.71
CA VAL A 129 7.22 8.99 -1.03
C VAL A 129 5.75 9.15 -0.62
N LYS A 130 4.79 8.74 -1.46
CA LYS A 130 3.34 8.82 -1.19
C LYS A 130 2.60 7.69 -1.91
N THR A 131 1.42 7.31 -1.42
CA THR A 131 0.48 6.42 -2.13
C THR A 131 0.22 6.92 -3.57
N GLY A 132 0.05 5.97 -4.50
CA GLY A 132 -0.14 6.25 -5.93
C GLY A 132 1.12 6.62 -6.71
N ALA A 133 2.32 6.51 -6.12
CA ALA A 133 3.59 6.78 -6.83
C ALA A 133 4.03 5.67 -7.80
N GLY A 134 3.33 4.53 -7.90
CA GLY A 134 3.67 3.45 -8.84
C GLY A 134 4.60 2.34 -8.29
N LYS A 135 4.63 2.14 -6.97
CA LYS A 135 5.44 1.07 -6.31
C LYS A 135 5.21 -0.31 -6.92
N SER A 136 3.96 -0.76 -6.98
CA SER A 136 3.64 -2.13 -7.40
C SER A 136 4.08 -2.40 -8.85
N THR A 137 4.10 -1.37 -9.71
CA THR A 137 4.65 -1.48 -11.07
C THR A 137 6.17 -1.73 -11.06
N VAL A 138 6.91 -1.03 -10.19
CA VAL A 138 8.35 -1.25 -9.98
C VAL A 138 8.60 -2.64 -9.39
N SER A 139 7.84 -3.03 -8.37
CA SER A 139 7.94 -4.36 -7.74
C SER A 139 7.73 -5.48 -8.76
N ARG A 140 6.70 -5.40 -9.60
CA ARG A 140 6.46 -6.38 -10.68
C ARG A 140 7.59 -6.42 -11.70
N ALA A 141 8.17 -5.28 -12.08
CA ALA A 141 9.30 -5.26 -13.00
C ALA A 141 10.53 -5.98 -12.43
N LEU A 142 10.83 -5.78 -11.14
CA LEU A 142 11.91 -6.49 -10.44
C LEU A 142 11.61 -7.99 -10.33
N VAL A 143 10.37 -8.36 -10.00
CA VAL A 143 9.95 -9.77 -9.90
C VAL A 143 10.10 -10.48 -11.24
N ARG A 144 9.72 -9.86 -12.36
CA ARG A 144 9.94 -10.43 -13.70
C ARG A 144 11.41 -10.64 -14.01
N GLU A 145 12.24 -9.68 -13.64
CA GLU A 145 13.68 -9.79 -13.85
C GLU A 145 14.32 -10.89 -12.98
N ILE A 146 13.86 -11.06 -11.74
CA ILE A 146 14.29 -12.19 -10.91
C ILE A 146 13.89 -13.52 -11.56
N LYS A 147 12.63 -13.63 -12.03
CA LYS A 147 12.13 -14.84 -12.70
C LYS A 147 12.84 -15.13 -14.02
N SER A 148 13.20 -14.11 -14.81
CA SER A 148 13.90 -14.29 -16.09
C SER A 148 15.26 -14.99 -15.92
N ARG A 149 15.82 -14.94 -14.70
CA ARG A 149 17.08 -15.57 -14.29
C ARG A 149 16.90 -16.97 -13.71
N GLY A 150 15.67 -17.48 -13.65
CA GLY A 150 15.34 -18.78 -13.07
C GLY A 150 15.37 -18.83 -11.54
N LEU A 151 15.35 -17.67 -10.86
CA LEU A 151 15.24 -17.58 -9.40
C LEU A 151 13.77 -17.50 -8.98
N GLU A 152 13.46 -17.94 -7.77
CA GLU A 152 12.10 -17.93 -7.21
C GLU A 152 11.89 -16.73 -6.27
N PRO A 153 11.26 -15.62 -6.72
CA PRO A 153 10.91 -14.52 -5.83
C PRO A 153 9.70 -14.88 -4.97
N VAL A 154 9.70 -14.44 -3.71
CA VAL A 154 8.50 -14.43 -2.86
C VAL A 154 8.18 -12.98 -2.53
N VAL A 155 6.97 -12.54 -2.89
CA VAL A 155 6.51 -11.18 -2.62
C VAL A 155 5.86 -11.15 -1.26
N ILE A 156 6.26 -10.17 -0.45
CA ILE A 156 5.67 -9.89 0.84
C ILE A 156 5.01 -8.52 0.76
N ARG A 157 3.69 -8.49 0.85
CA ARG A 157 2.87 -7.28 0.87
C ARG A 157 2.71 -6.79 2.30
N HIS A 158 2.52 -5.48 2.47
CA HIS A 158 2.15 -4.82 3.73
C HIS A 158 0.74 -5.27 4.20
N PRO A 159 0.45 -5.28 5.52
CA PRO A 159 -0.78 -5.89 6.01
C PRO A 159 -1.99 -5.01 5.76
N MET A 160 -3.07 -5.64 5.31
CA MET A 160 -4.41 -5.06 5.26
C MET A 160 -5.27 -5.76 6.31
N SER A 161 -5.44 -5.11 7.47
CA SER A 161 -6.15 -5.70 8.61
C SER A 161 -7.67 -5.57 8.50
N TYR A 162 -8.24 -5.81 7.32
CA TYR A 162 -9.69 -5.96 7.17
C TYR A 162 -10.16 -7.25 7.84
N GLY A 163 -11.45 -7.36 8.15
CA GLY A 163 -12.04 -8.64 8.56
C GLY A 163 -11.46 -9.25 9.86
N ASP A 164 -11.30 -10.57 9.86
CA ASP A 164 -10.86 -11.38 11.00
C ASP A 164 -9.32 -11.42 11.09
N LEU A 165 -8.77 -10.82 12.14
CA LEU A 165 -7.32 -10.73 12.35
C LEU A 165 -6.67 -12.09 12.64
N GLU A 166 -7.37 -13.01 13.32
CA GLU A 166 -6.82 -14.33 13.63
C GLU A 166 -6.69 -15.18 12.36
N ALA A 167 -7.74 -15.18 11.54
CA ALA A 167 -7.73 -15.86 10.24
C ALA A 167 -6.69 -15.26 9.27
N ARG A 168 -6.27 -14.02 9.51
CA ARG A 168 -5.29 -13.26 8.70
C ARG A 168 -3.93 -13.17 9.36
N LYS A 169 -3.63 -14.03 10.34
CA LYS A 169 -2.30 -14.14 10.95
C LYS A 169 -1.21 -14.33 9.89
N LEU A 170 -1.50 -15.18 8.90
CA LEU A 170 -0.66 -15.47 7.73
C LEU A 170 -1.60 -15.75 6.56
N ILE A 171 -1.39 -15.01 5.46
CA ILE A 171 -2.04 -15.22 4.18
C ILE A 171 -0.95 -15.66 3.20
N VAL A 172 -1.19 -16.79 2.54
CA VAL A 172 -0.31 -17.30 1.47
C VAL A 172 -1.17 -17.55 0.24
N ILE A 173 -0.84 -16.87 -0.85
CA ILE A 173 -1.56 -16.94 -2.12
C ILE A 173 -0.59 -17.37 -3.21
N ARG A 174 -0.88 -18.51 -3.84
CA ARG A 174 -0.04 -19.15 -4.87
C ARG A 174 -0.81 -19.53 -6.12
N SER A 175 -2.11 -19.76 -5.95
CA SER A 175 -3.04 -20.07 -7.03
C SER A 175 -4.33 -19.27 -6.87
N GLU A 176 -5.15 -19.28 -7.92
CA GLU A 176 -6.51 -18.69 -7.85
C GLU A 176 -7.37 -19.38 -6.77
N GLU A 177 -7.18 -20.68 -6.52
CA GLU A 177 -7.89 -21.40 -5.45
C GLU A 177 -7.55 -20.86 -4.06
N ASP A 178 -6.31 -20.38 -3.85
CA ASP A 178 -5.95 -19.76 -2.57
C ASP A 178 -6.68 -18.44 -2.33
N VAL A 179 -7.02 -17.70 -3.39
CA VAL A 179 -7.78 -16.44 -3.30
C VAL A 179 -9.18 -16.68 -2.73
N GLU A 180 -9.78 -17.84 -3.02
CA GLU A 180 -11.12 -18.20 -2.52
C GLU A 180 -11.12 -18.66 -1.06
N LYS A 181 -9.96 -19.04 -0.50
CA LYS A 181 -9.83 -19.48 0.91
C LYS A 181 -9.97 -18.34 1.90
N TYR A 182 -9.73 -17.11 1.45
CA TYR A 182 -9.80 -15.92 2.29
C TYR A 182 -10.92 -14.98 1.79
N PRO A 183 -11.70 -14.35 2.67
CA PRO A 183 -12.65 -13.32 2.29
C PRO A 183 -11.92 -12.01 1.98
N LEU A 184 -11.21 -11.97 0.86
CA LEU A 184 -10.41 -10.83 0.42
C LEU A 184 -11.29 -9.73 -0.17
N THR A 185 -11.01 -8.49 0.21
CA THR A 185 -11.64 -7.31 -0.41
C THR A 185 -11.10 -7.10 -1.84
N ILE A 186 -11.70 -6.17 -2.60
CA ILE A 186 -11.14 -5.78 -3.91
C ILE A 186 -9.70 -5.27 -3.73
N GLU A 187 -9.45 -4.37 -2.77
CA GLU A 187 -8.12 -3.80 -2.53
C GLU A 187 -7.08 -4.88 -2.20
N GLU A 188 -7.46 -5.90 -1.42
CA GLU A 188 -6.57 -7.03 -1.15
C GLU A 188 -6.25 -7.82 -2.42
N ARG A 189 -7.26 -8.07 -3.26
CA ARG A 189 -7.08 -8.73 -4.55
C ARG A 189 -6.23 -7.92 -5.51
N GLU A 190 -6.32 -6.58 -5.47
CA GLU A 190 -5.50 -5.69 -6.30
C GLU A 190 -4.01 -5.86 -6.01
N GLU A 191 -3.66 -6.21 -4.77
CA GLU A 191 -2.28 -6.43 -4.33
C GLU A 191 -1.76 -7.86 -4.54
N PHE A 192 -2.65 -8.85 -4.70
CA PHE A 192 -2.27 -10.26 -4.83
C PHE A 192 -2.40 -10.82 -6.25
N GLU A 193 -3.52 -10.55 -6.93
CA GLU A 193 -3.81 -11.14 -8.25
C GLU A 193 -2.78 -10.81 -9.33
N PRO A 194 -2.13 -9.63 -9.36
CA PRO A 194 -1.08 -9.35 -10.34
C PRO A 194 0.12 -10.31 -10.21
N TYR A 195 0.48 -10.73 -8.99
CA TYR A 195 1.57 -11.66 -8.76
C TYR A 195 1.18 -13.11 -9.08
N LEU A 196 -0.08 -13.47 -8.85
CA LEU A 196 -0.63 -14.75 -9.33
C LEU A 196 -0.56 -14.85 -10.86
N GLY A 197 -0.91 -13.77 -11.57
CA GLY A 197 -0.79 -13.72 -13.03
C GLY A 197 0.66 -13.83 -13.54
N MET A 198 1.64 -13.73 -12.64
CA MET A 198 3.05 -13.90 -12.93
C MET A 198 3.60 -15.24 -12.41
N ASP A 199 2.75 -16.15 -11.90
CA ASP A 199 3.13 -17.38 -11.21
C ASP A 199 4.15 -17.12 -10.08
N VAL A 200 3.80 -16.22 -9.17
CA VAL A 200 4.63 -15.82 -8.02
C VAL A 200 3.82 -15.95 -6.73
N THR A 201 4.45 -16.54 -5.72
CA THR A 201 3.86 -16.60 -4.37
C THR A 201 3.84 -15.20 -3.77
N VAL A 202 2.67 -14.77 -3.30
CA VAL A 202 2.51 -13.54 -2.50
C VAL A 202 2.02 -13.88 -1.10
N MET A 203 2.58 -13.17 -0.12
CA MET A 203 2.26 -13.34 1.29
C MET A 203 1.96 -12.00 1.95
N ALA A 204 1.06 -12.04 2.93
CA ALA A 204 0.77 -10.95 3.83
C ALA A 204 0.34 -11.54 5.18
N GLY A 205 0.13 -10.70 6.19
CA GLY A 205 -0.46 -11.14 7.44
C GLY A 205 -0.21 -10.18 8.57
N VAL A 206 -0.90 -10.37 9.69
CA VAL A 206 -0.80 -9.49 10.86
C VAL A 206 0.49 -9.72 11.67
N ASP A 207 1.06 -10.94 11.63
CA ASP A 207 2.33 -11.27 12.32
C ASP A 207 3.46 -11.50 11.32
N TYR A 208 4.24 -10.45 11.04
CA TYR A 208 5.36 -10.53 10.11
C TYR A 208 6.51 -11.41 10.58
N GLY A 209 6.61 -11.68 11.88
CA GLY A 209 7.54 -12.69 12.38
C GLY A 209 7.28 -14.04 11.73
N ILE A 210 6.01 -14.40 11.55
CA ILE A 210 5.62 -15.66 10.89
C ILE A 210 5.68 -15.55 9.37
N VAL A 211 5.19 -14.44 8.80
CA VAL A 211 5.20 -14.22 7.35
C VAL A 211 6.62 -14.32 6.78
N VAL A 212 7.59 -13.65 7.41
CA VAL A 212 8.99 -13.68 6.94
C VAL A 212 9.56 -15.09 7.03
N ARG A 213 9.37 -15.79 8.15
CA ARG A 213 9.88 -17.16 8.35
C ARG A 213 9.27 -18.15 7.37
N GLU A 214 8.03 -17.92 6.95
CA GLU A 214 7.38 -18.76 5.96
C GLU A 214 7.85 -18.44 4.54
N ALA A 215 8.04 -17.17 4.21
CA ALA A 215 8.58 -16.72 2.93
C ALA A 215 10.02 -17.21 2.69
N GLU A 216 10.86 -17.16 3.73
CA GLU A 216 12.24 -17.62 3.72
C GLU A 216 12.42 -19.10 3.32
N LYS A 217 11.40 -19.94 3.55
CA LYS A 217 11.41 -21.37 3.18
C LYS A 217 11.09 -21.62 1.70
N ARG A 218 10.58 -20.62 0.99
CA ARG A 218 9.88 -20.81 -0.29
C ARG A 218 10.52 -20.13 -1.47
N GLY A 219 11.40 -19.15 -1.24
CA GLY A 219 12.02 -18.40 -2.33
C GLY A 219 13.51 -18.20 -2.13
N ASP A 220 14.12 -17.75 -3.21
CA ASP A 220 15.51 -17.35 -3.28
C ASP A 220 15.71 -15.91 -2.84
N ILE A 221 14.75 -15.04 -3.17
CA ILE A 221 14.78 -13.60 -2.91
C ILE A 221 13.43 -13.17 -2.37
N LEU A 222 13.44 -12.37 -1.31
CA LEU A 222 12.24 -11.74 -0.78
C LEU A 222 12.08 -10.36 -1.41
N VAL A 223 10.90 -10.08 -1.93
CA VAL A 223 10.54 -8.76 -2.46
C VAL A 223 9.50 -8.14 -1.52
N TRP A 224 9.92 -7.17 -0.71
CA TRP A 224 9.01 -6.35 0.06
C TRP A 224 8.36 -5.32 -0.85
N ASP A 225 7.09 -5.53 -1.17
CA ASP A 225 6.28 -4.59 -1.92
C ASP A 225 5.41 -3.80 -0.94
N GLY A 226 5.87 -2.59 -0.61
CA GLY A 226 5.33 -1.81 0.50
C GLY A 226 3.87 -1.38 0.32
N GLY A 227 3.19 -1.18 1.44
CA GLY A 227 1.87 -0.54 1.51
C GLY A 227 2.01 0.97 1.68
N ASN A 228 1.10 1.73 1.09
CA ASN A 228 1.08 3.19 1.15
C ASN A 228 2.46 3.83 0.85
N ASN A 229 3.05 4.51 1.83
CA ASN A 229 4.44 4.97 1.82
C ASN A 229 5.19 4.51 3.08
N ASP A 230 4.78 3.40 3.72
CA ASP A 230 5.43 2.91 4.93
C ASP A 230 6.87 2.42 4.64
N TRP A 231 7.70 2.39 5.67
CA TRP A 231 9.02 1.77 5.55
C TRP A 231 8.93 0.23 5.67
N PRO A 232 9.96 -0.52 5.22
CA PRO A 232 9.90 -1.97 5.21
C PRO A 232 9.84 -2.57 6.61
N PHE A 233 9.07 -3.65 6.78
CA PHE A 233 9.07 -4.46 8.00
C PHE A 233 10.18 -5.50 8.02
N ILE A 234 10.87 -5.67 6.89
CA ILE A 234 11.99 -6.58 6.70
C ILE A 234 13.18 -5.73 6.35
N ARG A 235 14.33 -5.99 6.98
CA ARG A 235 15.56 -5.25 6.69
C ARG A 235 15.97 -5.50 5.23
N PRO A 236 16.02 -4.47 4.37
CA PRO A 236 16.41 -4.64 2.98
C PRO A 236 17.93 -4.71 2.82
N ASP A 237 18.37 -5.48 1.82
CA ASP A 237 19.74 -5.47 1.28
C ASP A 237 19.88 -4.52 0.08
N LEU A 238 18.75 -4.22 -0.58
CA LEU A 238 18.59 -3.15 -1.56
C LEU A 238 17.27 -2.43 -1.30
N TRP A 239 17.33 -1.13 -0.99
CA TRP A 239 16.15 -0.31 -0.73
C TRP A 239 15.92 0.72 -1.84
N ILE A 240 14.79 0.57 -2.52
CA ILE A 240 14.32 1.42 -3.62
C ILE A 240 13.13 2.26 -3.13
N VAL A 241 13.17 3.57 -3.38
CA VAL A 241 12.03 4.47 -3.13
C VAL A 241 11.46 4.99 -4.45
N VAL A 242 10.14 5.00 -4.57
CA VAL A 242 9.46 5.51 -5.77
C VAL A 242 8.91 6.92 -5.52
N ALA A 243 9.26 7.85 -6.40
CA ALA A 243 8.81 9.23 -6.38
C ALA A 243 7.88 9.53 -7.56
N ASP A 244 6.88 10.38 -7.35
CA ASP A 244 5.88 10.74 -8.37
C ASP A 244 6.22 12.09 -9.01
N ALA A 245 6.54 12.10 -10.31
CA ALA A 245 6.88 13.34 -11.00
C ALA A 245 5.70 14.32 -11.11
N LEU A 246 4.44 13.86 -11.02
CA LEU A 246 3.27 14.73 -11.11
C LEU A 246 3.03 15.56 -9.85
N ARG A 247 3.64 15.16 -8.72
CA ARG A 247 3.41 15.77 -7.40
C ARG A 247 4.73 16.17 -6.74
N PRO A 248 5.49 17.11 -7.34
CA PRO A 248 6.77 17.55 -6.79
C PRO A 248 6.62 18.14 -5.39
N GLY A 249 7.55 17.81 -4.50
CA GLY A 249 7.56 18.24 -3.10
C GLY A 249 7.09 17.18 -2.11
N LEU A 250 6.38 16.13 -2.56
CA LEU A 250 5.93 15.05 -1.67
C LEU A 250 7.08 14.26 -1.05
N GLU A 251 8.21 14.16 -1.75
CA GLU A 251 9.45 13.58 -1.26
C GLU A 251 9.99 14.22 0.03
N ALA A 252 9.60 15.46 0.33
CA ALA A 252 10.07 16.25 1.47
C ALA A 252 8.94 16.77 2.39
N SER A 253 7.71 16.28 2.23
CA SER A 253 6.53 16.79 2.97
C SER A 253 5.64 15.71 3.57
N THR A 254 6.02 14.44 3.41
CA THR A 254 5.21 13.29 3.79
C THR A 254 5.95 12.37 4.75
N PHE A 255 5.19 11.79 5.67
CA PHE A 255 5.64 10.81 6.64
C PHE A 255 5.04 9.42 6.34
N PRO A 256 5.85 8.35 6.32
CA PRO A 256 7.31 8.36 6.41
C PRO A 256 8.01 8.48 5.04
N GLY A 257 7.36 9.06 4.01
CA GLY A 257 7.93 9.19 2.67
C GLY A 257 9.35 9.77 2.62
N GLU A 258 9.63 10.84 3.37
CA GLU A 258 10.98 11.41 3.44
C GLU A 258 11.99 10.45 4.11
N ILE A 259 11.55 9.66 5.10
CA ILE A 259 12.42 8.66 5.75
C ILE A 259 12.84 7.60 4.72
N ASN A 260 11.92 7.17 3.86
CA ASN A 260 12.25 6.26 2.77
C ASN A 260 13.31 6.86 1.82
N VAL A 261 13.21 8.14 1.47
CA VAL A 261 14.22 8.83 0.63
C VAL A 261 15.59 8.86 1.31
N ARG A 262 15.62 9.19 2.61
CA ARG A 262 16.87 9.29 3.38
C ARG A 262 17.57 7.94 3.56
N MET A 263 16.81 6.84 3.58
CA MET A 263 17.31 5.50 3.84
C MET A 263 17.56 4.66 2.57
N ALA A 264 16.90 5.01 1.45
CA ALA A 264 17.04 4.29 0.20
C ALA A 264 18.42 4.48 -0.44
N GLU A 265 18.78 3.51 -1.28
CA GLU A 265 19.96 3.59 -2.15
C GLU A 265 19.61 4.10 -3.54
N VAL A 266 18.38 3.86 -3.99
CA VAL A 266 17.90 4.18 -5.32
C VAL A 266 16.54 4.88 -5.24
N ALA A 267 16.34 5.96 -5.99
CA ALA A 267 15.00 6.42 -6.34
C ALA A 267 14.65 6.10 -7.78
N ILE A 268 13.38 5.80 -8.00
CA ILE A 268 12.77 5.75 -9.33
C ILE A 268 11.71 6.85 -9.39
N ILE A 269 11.96 7.87 -10.22
CA ILE A 269 10.99 8.92 -10.53
C ILE A 269 10.06 8.40 -11.62
N THR A 270 8.78 8.26 -11.33
CA THR A 270 7.78 7.71 -12.27
C THR A 270 6.92 8.81 -12.90
N LYS A 271 6.15 8.44 -13.94
CA LYS A 271 5.23 9.32 -14.67
C LYS A 271 5.94 10.52 -15.31
N ALA A 272 7.22 10.34 -15.67
CA ALA A 272 8.09 11.41 -16.11
C ALA A 272 7.61 12.11 -17.39
N SER A 273 7.08 11.35 -18.36
CA SER A 273 6.61 11.91 -19.62
C SER A 273 5.39 12.80 -19.43
N GLU A 274 4.44 12.38 -18.58
CA GLU A 274 3.23 13.14 -18.28
C GLU A 274 3.55 14.41 -17.46
N ALA A 275 4.49 14.32 -16.51
CA ALA A 275 4.88 15.43 -15.66
C ALA A 275 5.72 16.51 -16.36
N GLY A 276 6.44 16.13 -17.43
CA GLY A 276 7.36 17.00 -18.14
C GLY A 276 8.70 17.23 -17.42
N PRO A 277 9.71 17.73 -18.16
CA PRO A 277 11.10 17.79 -17.70
C PRO A 277 11.31 18.67 -16.47
N GLU A 278 10.56 19.77 -16.33
CA GLU A 278 10.69 20.70 -15.20
C GLU A 278 10.29 20.06 -13.87
N ASN A 279 9.23 19.26 -13.86
CA ASN A 279 8.79 18.58 -12.65
C ASN A 279 9.73 17.43 -12.29
N VAL A 280 10.19 16.66 -13.28
CA VAL A 280 11.22 15.62 -13.08
C VAL A 280 12.49 16.23 -12.47
N LYS A 281 12.92 17.40 -12.97
CA LYS A 281 14.06 18.14 -12.43
C LYS A 281 13.85 18.54 -10.97
N LYS A 282 12.70 19.13 -10.62
CA LYS A 282 12.38 19.52 -9.23
C LYS A 282 12.42 18.33 -8.27
N VAL A 283 11.79 17.21 -8.66
CA VAL A 283 11.80 15.98 -7.86
C VAL A 283 13.23 15.47 -7.68
N ARG A 284 14.03 15.42 -8.77
CA ARG A 284 15.44 15.00 -8.71
C ARG A 284 16.25 15.88 -7.76
N GLU A 285 16.11 17.19 -7.85
CA GLU A 285 16.80 18.15 -6.97
C GLU A 285 16.43 17.96 -5.49
N ASN A 286 15.15 17.75 -5.20
CA ASN A 286 14.68 17.49 -3.84
C ASN A 286 15.18 16.15 -3.28
N LEU A 287 15.16 15.08 -4.09
CA LEU A 287 15.69 13.77 -3.71
C LEU A 287 17.19 13.88 -3.36
N LEU A 288 17.99 14.53 -4.20
CA LEU A 288 19.42 14.71 -3.96
C LEU A 288 19.73 15.64 -2.78
N ARG A 289 18.86 16.62 -2.49
CA ARG A 289 18.96 17.46 -1.29
C ARG A 289 18.73 16.65 -0.01
N LEU A 290 17.81 15.69 -0.03
CA LEU A 290 17.50 14.83 1.12
C LEU A 290 18.53 13.72 1.30
N ASN A 291 19.00 13.14 0.20
CA ASN A 291 20.01 12.08 0.18
C ASN A 291 20.98 12.26 -1.00
N PRO A 292 22.16 12.88 -0.76
CA PRO A 292 23.13 13.15 -1.82
C PRO A 292 23.79 11.90 -2.43
N LYS A 293 23.62 10.72 -1.83
CA LYS A 293 24.22 9.45 -2.30
C LYS A 293 23.27 8.62 -3.16
N LEU A 294 22.06 9.11 -3.36
CA LEU A 294 20.99 8.36 -3.97
C LEU A 294 21.22 8.22 -5.48
N ASP A 295 21.18 6.99 -5.98
CA ASP A 295 21.19 6.72 -7.42
C ASP A 295 19.76 6.92 -7.96
N ILE A 296 19.60 7.54 -9.13
CA ILE A 296 18.28 7.98 -9.62
C ILE A 296 18.01 7.42 -10.99
N ALA A 297 16.92 6.68 -11.10
CA ALA A 297 16.29 6.33 -12.37
C ALA A 297 15.10 7.25 -12.66
N VAL A 298 14.88 7.54 -13.94
CA VAL A 298 13.68 8.20 -14.44
C VAL A 298 12.94 7.18 -15.29
N ALA A 299 11.65 7.01 -15.01
CA ALA A 299 10.82 6.04 -15.67
C ALA A 299 9.43 6.62 -15.98
N ASP A 300 8.78 5.96 -16.91
CA ASP A 300 7.37 6.15 -17.21
C ASP A 300 6.57 4.89 -16.90
N ILE A 301 5.26 5.02 -16.92
CA ILE A 301 4.32 3.92 -16.80
C ILE A 301 3.60 3.79 -18.13
N GLU A 302 4.00 2.81 -18.93
CA GLU A 302 3.39 2.56 -20.23
C GLU A 302 2.05 1.86 -20.07
N VAL A 303 0.98 2.58 -20.40
CA VAL A 303 -0.40 2.10 -20.29
C VAL A 303 -0.87 1.49 -21.61
N THR A 304 -1.46 0.29 -21.54
CA THR A 304 -2.00 -0.45 -22.69
C THR A 304 -3.41 -0.98 -22.40
N VAL A 305 -4.19 -1.24 -23.44
CA VAL A 305 -5.53 -1.84 -23.36
C VAL A 305 -5.52 -3.17 -24.12
N ASP A 306 -6.17 -4.20 -23.59
CA ASP A 306 -6.21 -5.55 -24.19
C ASP A 306 -6.93 -5.58 -25.55
N LYS A 307 -8.02 -4.81 -25.70
CA LYS A 307 -8.84 -4.69 -26.93
C LYS A 307 -9.06 -3.23 -27.30
N PRO A 308 -8.03 -2.52 -27.78
CA PRO A 308 -8.09 -1.07 -28.00
C PRO A 308 -9.18 -0.65 -29.00
N GLU A 309 -9.50 -1.49 -29.97
CA GLU A 309 -10.54 -1.28 -30.97
C GLU A 309 -11.95 -1.18 -30.37
N MET A 310 -12.18 -1.73 -29.16
CA MET A 310 -13.49 -1.69 -28.51
C MET A 310 -13.82 -0.32 -27.91
N ILE A 311 -12.82 0.54 -27.67
CA ILE A 311 -13.02 1.83 -26.99
C ILE A 311 -12.83 3.05 -27.88
N GLN A 312 -12.26 2.88 -29.08
CA GLN A 312 -11.99 4.00 -29.98
C GLN A 312 -13.30 4.68 -30.44
N GLY A 313 -13.45 5.97 -30.13
CA GLY A 313 -14.64 6.75 -30.45
C GLY A 313 -15.91 6.30 -29.73
N LYS A 314 -15.80 5.42 -28.73
CA LYS A 314 -16.92 4.93 -27.92
C LYS A 314 -17.05 5.71 -26.63
N ARG A 315 -18.26 5.73 -26.07
CA ARG A 315 -18.49 6.26 -24.74
C ARG A 315 -18.08 5.24 -23.70
N VAL A 316 -17.24 5.63 -22.75
CA VAL A 316 -16.69 4.71 -21.75
C VAL A 316 -16.91 5.22 -20.34
N VAL A 317 -17.12 4.29 -19.41
CA VAL A 317 -17.00 4.54 -17.97
C VAL A 317 -15.70 3.92 -17.49
N VAL A 318 -14.91 4.67 -16.75
CA VAL A 318 -13.57 4.26 -16.30
C VAL A 318 -13.63 3.86 -14.83
N VAL A 319 -13.11 2.67 -14.51
CA VAL A 319 -12.88 2.21 -13.15
C VAL A 319 -11.40 2.29 -12.83
N GLU A 320 -11.05 2.96 -11.74
CA GLU A 320 -9.68 3.15 -11.28
C GLU A 320 -9.42 2.44 -9.95
N ASP A 321 -8.14 2.21 -9.67
CA ASP A 321 -7.63 1.80 -8.36
C ASP A 321 -8.08 2.78 -7.27
N SER A 322 -8.89 2.29 -6.32
CA SER A 322 -9.57 3.11 -5.30
C SER A 322 -8.59 3.89 -4.42
N PRO A 323 -7.51 3.31 -3.85
CA PRO A 323 -6.53 4.05 -3.05
C PRO A 323 -5.92 5.25 -3.79
N THR A 324 -5.58 5.09 -5.07
CA THR A 324 -4.96 6.15 -5.87
C THR A 324 -5.85 7.39 -6.00
N VAL A 325 -7.15 7.20 -6.27
CA VAL A 325 -8.10 8.31 -6.52
C VAL A 325 -8.85 8.80 -5.29
N THR A 326 -8.54 8.24 -4.11
CA THR A 326 -9.15 8.61 -2.83
C THR A 326 -8.13 9.27 -1.90
N HIS A 327 -7.60 8.55 -0.92
CA HIS A 327 -6.60 9.07 0.02
C HIS A 327 -5.23 9.32 -0.64
N GLY A 328 -4.96 8.70 -1.80
CA GLY A 328 -3.81 9.00 -2.65
C GLY A 328 -3.87 10.40 -3.29
N GLY A 329 -5.05 11.01 -3.41
CA GLY A 329 -5.23 12.40 -3.82
C GLY A 329 -5.20 12.66 -5.32
N ALA A 330 -5.13 11.64 -6.18
CA ALA A 330 -5.09 11.82 -7.63
C ALA A 330 -6.51 12.00 -8.20
N PRO A 331 -6.74 12.92 -9.16
CA PRO A 331 -8.07 13.07 -9.78
C PRO A 331 -8.45 11.88 -10.69
N TYR A 332 -7.47 11.18 -11.22
CA TYR A 332 -7.62 10.01 -12.10
C TYR A 332 -6.33 9.20 -12.13
N ALA A 333 -6.34 8.02 -12.77
CA ALA A 333 -5.17 7.16 -12.88
C ALA A 333 -5.07 6.50 -14.27
N ALA A 334 -4.60 5.25 -14.34
CA ALA A 334 -4.21 4.59 -15.57
C ALA A 334 -5.38 4.39 -16.54
N GLY A 335 -6.59 4.15 -16.03
CA GLY A 335 -7.79 3.95 -16.85
C GLY A 335 -8.18 5.18 -17.66
N TYR A 336 -8.10 6.35 -17.04
CA TYR A 336 -8.39 7.63 -17.68
C TYR A 336 -7.35 7.94 -18.75
N VAL A 337 -6.07 7.73 -18.44
CA VAL A 337 -4.95 7.90 -19.38
C VAL A 337 -5.12 6.96 -20.58
N ALA A 338 -5.48 5.69 -20.35
CA ALA A 338 -5.77 4.72 -21.40
C ALA A 338 -6.93 5.18 -22.29
N ALA A 339 -8.07 5.55 -21.70
CA ALA A 339 -9.24 6.00 -22.43
C ALA A 339 -8.92 7.21 -23.33
N LYS A 340 -8.14 8.18 -22.83
CA LYS A 340 -7.67 9.32 -23.63
C LYS A 340 -6.72 8.90 -24.75
N LYS A 341 -5.72 8.06 -24.44
CA LYS A 341 -4.71 7.57 -25.41
C LYS A 341 -5.36 6.88 -26.61
N TYR A 342 -6.43 6.12 -26.39
CA TYR A 342 -7.13 5.37 -27.44
C TYR A 342 -8.37 6.10 -28.01
N GLY A 343 -8.56 7.38 -27.68
CA GLY A 343 -9.60 8.21 -28.29
C GLY A 343 -11.03 7.88 -27.87
N ALA A 344 -11.23 7.42 -26.64
CA ALA A 344 -12.55 7.17 -26.06
C ALA A 344 -13.16 8.46 -25.48
N GLU A 345 -14.50 8.53 -25.47
CA GLU A 345 -15.27 9.59 -24.82
C GLU A 345 -15.62 9.16 -23.39
N ILE A 346 -15.03 9.81 -22.39
CA ILE A 346 -15.25 9.45 -20.98
C ILE A 346 -16.56 10.08 -20.49
N VAL A 347 -17.51 9.24 -20.08
CA VAL A 347 -18.79 9.66 -19.50
C VAL A 347 -18.60 9.92 -18.01
N ASP A 348 -19.05 11.08 -17.51
CA ASP A 348 -19.02 11.38 -16.08
C ASP A 348 -19.95 10.42 -15.31
N PRO A 349 -19.42 9.57 -14.43
CA PRO A 349 -20.23 8.62 -13.67
C PRO A 349 -20.98 9.26 -12.49
N LYS A 350 -20.62 10.47 -12.05
CA LYS A 350 -21.14 11.09 -10.81
C LYS A 350 -22.68 11.18 -10.75
N PRO A 351 -23.40 11.55 -11.83
CA PRO A 351 -24.87 11.61 -11.81
C PRO A 351 -25.56 10.25 -11.61
N TYR A 352 -24.83 9.16 -11.82
CA TYR A 352 -25.36 7.79 -11.80
C TYR A 352 -24.94 7.00 -10.55
N ALA A 353 -24.07 7.57 -9.72
CA ALA A 353 -23.49 6.95 -8.55
C ALA A 353 -24.54 6.66 -7.46
N VAL A 354 -24.42 5.49 -6.82
CA VAL A 354 -25.31 5.06 -5.72
C VAL A 354 -24.53 4.66 -4.47
N GLY A 355 -25.21 4.74 -3.31
CA GLY A 355 -24.68 4.31 -2.02
C GLY A 355 -23.30 4.90 -1.73
N ILE A 356 -22.38 4.04 -1.29
CA ILE A 356 -21.02 4.44 -0.90
C ILE A 356 -20.25 5.17 -2.02
N ILE A 357 -20.48 4.83 -3.30
CA ILE A 357 -19.76 5.47 -4.40
C ILE A 357 -20.17 6.94 -4.52
N LYS A 358 -21.44 7.25 -4.27
CA LYS A 358 -21.94 8.62 -4.20
C LYS A 358 -21.31 9.39 -3.04
N GLU A 359 -21.29 8.80 -1.85
CA GLU A 359 -20.66 9.38 -0.65
C GLU A 359 -19.16 9.64 -0.84
N MET A 360 -18.48 8.74 -1.56
CA MET A 360 -17.07 8.91 -1.89
C MET A 360 -16.82 10.12 -2.80
N TYR A 361 -17.68 10.43 -3.76
CA TYR A 361 -17.54 11.67 -4.55
C TYR A 361 -17.74 12.94 -3.71
N GLU A 362 -18.60 12.89 -2.69
CA GLU A 362 -18.84 14.01 -1.77
C GLU A 362 -17.65 14.25 -0.84
N THR A 363 -17.03 13.15 -0.39
CA THR A 363 -15.85 13.13 0.49
C THR A 363 -14.57 13.50 -0.26
N TYR A 364 -14.29 12.83 -1.38
CA TYR A 364 -13.08 12.99 -2.19
C TYR A 364 -13.36 13.92 -3.38
N ARG A 365 -13.56 15.21 -3.10
CA ARG A 365 -13.97 16.20 -4.11
C ARG A 365 -12.99 16.41 -5.27
N HIS A 366 -11.74 15.99 -5.10
CA HIS A 366 -10.71 16.04 -6.14
C HIS A 366 -10.89 14.95 -7.20
N MET A 367 -11.63 13.87 -6.90
CA MET A 367 -11.84 12.76 -7.82
C MET A 367 -12.58 13.22 -9.08
N GLY A 368 -11.98 12.91 -10.23
CA GLY A 368 -12.46 13.26 -11.56
C GLY A 368 -13.61 12.38 -12.04
N PRO A 369 -13.82 12.28 -13.36
CA PRO A 369 -14.89 11.46 -13.95
C PRO A 369 -14.47 9.98 -14.03
N VAL A 370 -14.19 9.37 -12.88
CA VAL A 370 -13.74 7.97 -12.74
C VAL A 370 -14.44 7.34 -11.54
N VAL A 371 -14.69 6.03 -11.62
CA VAL A 371 -15.29 5.25 -10.52
C VAL A 371 -14.19 4.55 -9.72
N PRO A 372 -14.13 4.70 -8.39
CA PRO A 372 -13.17 3.95 -7.58
C PRO A 372 -13.60 2.47 -7.48
N SER A 373 -12.64 1.55 -7.54
CA SER A 373 -12.82 0.08 -7.39
C SER A 373 -13.23 -0.38 -5.97
N THR A 374 -14.05 0.38 -5.27
CA THR A 374 -14.43 0.11 -3.87
C THR A 374 -15.32 -1.12 -3.73
N GLY A 375 -14.97 -2.02 -2.80
CA GLY A 375 -15.74 -3.23 -2.53
C GLY A 375 -15.27 -3.99 -1.28
N TYR A 376 -15.33 -3.34 -0.10
CA TYR A 376 -14.99 -3.97 1.18
C TYR A 376 -16.09 -4.90 1.71
N THR A 377 -17.34 -4.69 1.29
CA THR A 377 -18.49 -5.52 1.70
C THR A 377 -19.35 -5.92 0.49
N SER A 378 -20.16 -6.96 0.63
CA SER A 378 -21.11 -7.37 -0.42
C SER A 378 -22.08 -6.26 -0.82
N GLU A 379 -22.40 -5.34 0.10
CA GLU A 379 -23.23 -4.17 -0.20
C GLU A 379 -22.49 -3.15 -1.06
N GLN A 380 -21.22 -2.87 -0.76
CA GLN A 380 -20.41 -1.98 -1.57
C GLN A 380 -20.16 -2.53 -2.97
N LEU A 381 -19.98 -3.85 -3.12
CA LEU A 381 -19.92 -4.50 -4.44
C LEU A 381 -21.20 -4.27 -5.26
N ARG A 382 -22.38 -4.34 -4.62
CA ARG A 382 -23.65 -4.02 -5.29
C ARG A 382 -23.72 -2.56 -5.70
N HIS A 383 -23.22 -1.63 -4.87
CA HIS A 383 -23.17 -0.21 -5.21
C HIS A 383 -22.23 0.06 -6.40
N LEU A 384 -21.09 -0.63 -6.48
CA LEU A 384 -20.18 -0.57 -7.62
C LEU A 384 -20.85 -1.11 -8.90
N GLU A 385 -21.46 -2.29 -8.82
CA GLU A 385 -22.20 -2.92 -9.92
C GLU A 385 -23.30 -2.00 -10.48
N GLU A 386 -24.18 -1.53 -9.59
CA GLU A 386 -25.31 -0.68 -9.96
C GLU A 386 -24.85 0.65 -10.55
N THR A 387 -23.81 1.27 -9.97
CA THR A 387 -23.24 2.51 -10.52
C THR A 387 -22.76 2.30 -11.95
N LEU A 388 -21.94 1.27 -12.21
CA LEU A 388 -21.40 1.01 -13.56
C LEU A 388 -22.50 0.64 -14.56
N ASN A 389 -23.54 -0.06 -14.11
CA ASN A 389 -24.66 -0.44 -14.95
C ASN A 389 -25.57 0.75 -15.31
N ARG A 390 -25.70 1.76 -14.44
CA ARG A 390 -26.49 2.98 -14.70
C ARG A 390 -25.82 3.98 -15.62
N VAL A 391 -24.49 4.05 -15.65
CA VAL A 391 -23.78 5.00 -16.51
C VAL A 391 -24.09 4.71 -17.98
N PRO A 392 -24.51 5.70 -18.78
CA PRO A 392 -24.80 5.53 -20.20
C PRO A 392 -23.48 5.50 -20.99
N ALA A 393 -22.71 4.44 -20.80
CA ALA A 393 -21.49 4.13 -21.55
C ALA A 393 -21.73 2.89 -22.43
N ASP A 394 -20.92 2.74 -23.47
CA ASP A 394 -20.91 1.57 -24.36
C ASP A 394 -20.01 0.46 -23.81
N VAL A 395 -18.90 0.84 -23.14
CA VAL A 395 -17.87 -0.08 -22.63
C VAL A 395 -17.39 0.37 -21.24
N VAL A 396 -17.05 -0.59 -20.37
CA VAL A 396 -16.36 -0.33 -19.10
C VAL A 396 -14.84 -0.49 -19.29
N VAL A 397 -14.06 0.52 -18.96
CA VAL A 397 -12.59 0.46 -18.93
C VAL A 397 -12.15 0.13 -17.51
N ILE A 398 -11.65 -1.08 -17.30
CA ILE A 398 -11.23 -1.55 -15.97
C ILE A 398 -9.72 -1.38 -15.83
N ALA A 399 -9.29 -0.44 -14.98
CA ALA A 399 -7.88 -0.25 -14.61
C ALA A 399 -7.54 -0.71 -13.18
N SER A 400 -8.50 -1.31 -12.48
CA SER A 400 -8.24 -2.06 -11.26
C SER A 400 -7.33 -3.27 -11.56
N PRO A 401 -6.25 -3.47 -10.78
CA PRO A 401 -5.45 -4.70 -10.87
C PRO A 401 -6.26 -5.97 -10.60
N ALA A 402 -7.25 -5.89 -9.70
CA ALA A 402 -8.16 -6.98 -9.40
C ALA A 402 -9.10 -7.25 -10.58
N ARG A 403 -9.48 -8.52 -10.70
CA ARG A 403 -10.49 -8.99 -11.65
C ARG A 403 -11.89 -8.71 -11.11
N ILE A 404 -12.24 -7.43 -10.96
CA ILE A 404 -13.56 -7.00 -10.45
C ILE A 404 -14.71 -7.57 -11.29
N GLU A 405 -14.48 -7.84 -12.57
CA GLU A 405 -15.44 -8.47 -13.48
C GLU A 405 -15.84 -9.90 -13.07
N LYS A 406 -15.05 -10.57 -12.23
CA LYS A 406 -15.41 -11.86 -11.61
C LYS A 406 -16.27 -11.68 -10.37
N MET A 407 -16.37 -10.48 -9.81
CA MET A 407 -17.02 -10.16 -8.54
C MET A 407 -18.35 -9.43 -8.71
N ILE A 408 -18.57 -8.76 -9.86
CA ILE A 408 -19.79 -8.02 -10.19
C ILE A 408 -20.33 -8.41 -11.56
N LYS A 409 -21.61 -8.15 -11.81
CA LYS A 409 -22.29 -8.42 -13.09
C LYS A 409 -22.46 -7.14 -13.90
N LEU A 410 -21.63 -6.97 -14.92
CA LEU A 410 -21.71 -5.86 -15.85
C LEU A 410 -22.72 -6.12 -16.96
N ASN A 411 -23.58 -5.14 -17.26
CA ASN A 411 -24.52 -5.18 -18.38
C ASN A 411 -23.93 -4.65 -19.69
N LYS A 412 -22.62 -4.41 -19.72
CA LYS A 412 -21.85 -3.86 -20.84
C LYS A 412 -20.59 -4.69 -21.05
N PRO A 413 -20.02 -4.72 -22.27
CA PRO A 413 -18.67 -5.23 -22.46
C PRO A 413 -17.65 -4.41 -21.67
N TYR A 414 -16.49 -5.01 -21.40
CA TYR A 414 -15.38 -4.36 -20.74
C TYR A 414 -14.05 -4.61 -21.48
N VAL A 415 -13.11 -3.72 -21.24
CA VAL A 415 -11.68 -3.88 -21.60
C VAL A 415 -10.84 -3.72 -20.35
N ARG A 416 -9.66 -4.35 -20.33
CA ARG A 416 -8.72 -4.23 -19.21
C ARG A 416 -7.51 -3.38 -19.58
N VAL A 417 -7.14 -2.53 -18.65
CA VAL A 417 -5.93 -1.72 -18.74
C VAL A 417 -4.80 -2.43 -18.03
N SER A 418 -3.66 -2.51 -18.69
CA SER A 418 -2.39 -2.97 -18.11
C SER A 418 -1.39 -1.82 -18.13
N TYR A 419 -0.44 -1.86 -17.22
CA TYR A 419 0.56 -0.81 -17.13
C TYR A 419 1.91 -1.33 -16.64
N GLU A 420 2.96 -0.91 -17.33
CA GLU A 420 4.30 -1.46 -17.18
C GLU A 420 5.36 -0.38 -16.98
N LEU A 421 6.38 -0.70 -16.18
CA LEU A 421 7.49 0.21 -15.94
C LEU A 421 8.33 0.32 -17.22
N LYS A 422 8.57 1.55 -17.67
CA LYS A 422 9.49 1.85 -18.77
C LYS A 422 10.56 2.81 -18.29
N VAL A 423 11.76 2.28 -18.02
CA VAL A 423 12.91 3.10 -17.63
C VAL A 423 13.36 3.94 -18.83
N LEU A 424 13.51 5.25 -18.62
CA LEU A 424 13.97 6.22 -19.61
C LEU A 424 15.46 6.57 -19.41
N GLU A 425 15.89 6.65 -18.15
CA GLU A 425 17.26 7.01 -17.75
C GLU A 425 17.61 6.32 -16.42
N GLY A 426 18.89 6.03 -16.21
CA GLY A 426 19.40 5.50 -14.94
C GLY A 426 19.30 3.98 -14.80
N PRO A 427 19.45 3.42 -13.59
CA PRO A 427 19.49 1.99 -13.36
C PRO A 427 18.16 1.30 -13.73
N THR A 428 18.26 0.21 -14.48
CA THR A 428 17.13 -0.63 -14.88
C THR A 428 16.84 -1.73 -13.83
N PRO A 429 15.66 -2.39 -13.85
CA PRO A 429 15.41 -3.57 -13.01
C PRO A 429 16.53 -4.62 -13.08
N LYS A 430 17.12 -4.81 -14.26
CA LYS A 430 18.28 -5.69 -14.45
C LYS A 430 19.47 -5.26 -13.60
N ASP A 431 19.87 -3.99 -13.70
CA ASP A 431 21.02 -3.44 -12.96
C ASP A 431 20.79 -3.52 -11.44
N LEU A 432 19.54 -3.34 -11.01
CA LEU A 432 19.16 -3.42 -9.59
C LEU A 432 19.23 -4.86 -9.05
N VAL A 433 18.76 -5.84 -9.82
CA VAL A 433 18.87 -7.26 -9.45
C VAL A 433 20.33 -7.73 -9.50
N ASP A 434 21.11 -7.27 -10.49
CA ASP A 434 22.56 -7.53 -10.55
C ASP A 434 23.26 -7.03 -9.28
N ARG A 435 23.02 -5.76 -8.90
CA ARG A 435 23.59 -5.15 -7.69
C ARG A 435 23.29 -5.95 -6.42
N LEU A 436 22.06 -6.47 -6.28
CA LEU A 436 21.69 -7.31 -5.14
C LEU A 436 22.49 -8.61 -5.16
N LEU A 437 22.50 -9.31 -6.30
CA LEU A 437 23.12 -10.64 -6.42
C LEU A 437 24.66 -10.60 -6.32
N GLU A 438 25.29 -9.48 -6.70
CA GLU A 438 26.72 -9.26 -6.47
C GLU A 438 27.06 -9.19 -4.97
N ARG A 439 26.20 -8.54 -4.17
CA ARG A 439 26.39 -8.40 -2.71
C ARG A 439 25.94 -9.66 -1.96
N HIS A 440 24.88 -10.30 -2.44
CA HIS A 440 24.24 -11.46 -1.81
C HIS A 440 23.98 -12.56 -2.85
N PRO A 441 25.03 -13.31 -3.24
CA PRO A 441 24.88 -14.38 -4.23
C PRO A 441 23.90 -15.46 -3.76
N VAL A 442 22.96 -15.82 -4.63
CA VAL A 442 22.08 -16.97 -4.43
C VAL A 442 22.71 -18.18 -5.14
N PRO A 443 22.95 -19.30 -4.44
CA PRO A 443 23.41 -20.54 -5.09
C PRO A 443 22.40 -20.99 -6.14
N LYS A 444 22.88 -21.31 -7.35
CA LYS A 444 22.02 -21.97 -8.35
C LYS A 444 21.64 -23.36 -7.83
N ALA A 445 20.34 -23.67 -7.89
CA ALA A 445 19.79 -24.99 -7.54
C ALA A 445 20.31 -26.09 -8.47
#